data_AF-A3X0K5-F1
#
_entry.id   AF-A3X0K5-F1
#
_cell.length_a   1.000
_cell.length_b   1.000
_cell.length_c   1.000
_cell.angle_alpha   90.00
_cell.angle_beta   90.00
_cell.angle_gamma   90.00
#
_symmetry.space_group_name_H-M   'P 1'
#
loop_
_entity.id
_entity.type
_entity.pdbx_description
1 polymer ?
#
loop_
_entity_poly.entity_id
_entity_poly.type
_entity_poly.pdbx_seq_one_letter_code
_entity_poly.pdbx_strand_id
1 'polypeptide(L)'
;MEKQAAQGQNENQDSPSSWRRLGSRVKATVKRYHYDSHDQLRRHLANFVDAYNFGRRLKTLKGLTPYEFICKCWTSEPKRFKLNPFQKMPGPNT
;
A
#
# COMPACT_ATOMS: atom_id res chain seq x y z
N MET A 1 -22.02 38.18 -1.15
CA MET A 1 -21.23 37.68 -0.01
C MET A 1 -22.06 36.51 0.52
N GLU A 2 -21.65 35.25 0.50
CA GLU A 2 -20.39 34.68 0.98
C GLU A 2 -20.29 33.25 0.42
N LYS A 3 -19.15 32.90 -0.21
CA LYS A 3 -18.86 31.53 -0.63
C LYS A 3 -18.19 30.84 0.56
N GLN A 4 -18.84 29.85 1.16
CA GLN A 4 -18.15 28.92 2.06
C GLN A 4 -17.39 27.90 1.20
N ALA A 5 -16.11 28.19 0.96
CA ALA A 5 -15.17 27.18 0.49
C ALA A 5 -14.86 26.26 1.67
N ALA A 6 -15.35 25.01 1.60
CA ALA A 6 -14.94 23.96 2.53
C ALA A 6 -13.44 23.68 2.32
N GLN A 7 -12.63 24.29 3.17
CA GLN A 7 -11.19 24.10 3.26
C GLN A 7 -10.91 22.61 3.50
N GLY A 8 -10.22 21.98 2.55
CA GLY A 8 -9.78 20.60 2.65
C GLY A 8 -8.85 20.42 3.85
N GLN A 9 -9.26 19.58 4.80
CA GLN A 9 -8.36 19.05 5.82
C GLN A 9 -7.55 17.92 5.17
N ASN A 10 -6.40 18.29 4.59
CA ASN A 10 -5.40 17.33 4.15
C ASN A 10 -4.73 16.76 5.41
N GLU A 11 -5.32 15.69 5.97
CA GLU A 11 -4.71 14.93 7.07
C GLU A 11 -3.33 14.45 6.61
N ASN A 12 -2.27 15.01 7.21
CA ASN A 12 -0.89 14.60 6.99
C ASN A 12 -0.78 13.07 7.06
N GLN A 13 -0.25 12.47 5.98
CA GLN A 13 -0.26 11.02 5.73
C GLN A 13 0.53 10.20 6.78
N ASP A 14 1.36 10.85 7.60
CA ASP A 14 2.12 10.25 8.70
C ASP A 14 1.39 10.23 10.06
N SER A 15 0.10 10.62 10.11
CA SER A 15 -0.68 10.57 11.34
C SER A 15 -0.82 9.12 11.85
N PRO A 16 -0.61 8.84 13.16
CA PRO A 16 -0.81 7.52 13.76
C PRO A 16 -2.19 6.88 13.48
N SER A 17 -3.19 7.71 13.19
CA SER A 17 -4.55 7.29 12.82
C SER A 17 -4.62 6.67 11.42
N SER A 18 -3.75 7.09 10.49
CA SER A 18 -3.63 6.56 9.13
C SER A 18 -3.14 5.10 9.15
N TRP A 19 -2.06 4.84 9.89
CA TRP A 19 -1.51 3.49 10.07
C TRP A 19 -2.49 2.56 10.78
N ARG A 20 -3.20 3.06 11.80
CA ARG A 20 -4.28 2.31 12.46
C ARG A 20 -5.41 1.94 11.51
N ARG A 21 -5.86 2.87 10.66
CA ARG A 21 -6.91 2.59 9.66
C ARG A 21 -6.49 1.55 8.64
N LEU A 22 -5.24 1.60 8.14
CA LEU A 22 -4.72 0.58 7.24
C LEU A 22 -4.67 -0.80 7.91
N GLY A 23 -4.15 -0.86 9.14
CA GLY A 23 -4.09 -2.11 9.92
C GLY A 23 -5.47 -2.72 10.17
N SER A 24 -6.49 -1.91 10.46
CA SER A 24 -7.87 -2.38 10.63
C SER A 24 -8.49 -2.92 9.34
N ARG A 25 -8.21 -2.30 8.19
CA ARG A 25 -8.71 -2.77 6.88
C ARG A 25 -8.11 -4.12 6.50
N VAL A 26 -6.81 -4.31 6.74
CA VAL A 26 -6.13 -5.60 6.53
C VAL A 26 -6.68 -6.68 7.47
N LYS A 27 -6.90 -6.37 8.75
CA LYS A 27 -7.50 -7.33 9.69
C LYS A 27 -8.94 -7.72 9.29
N ALA A 28 -9.72 -6.76 8.80
CA ALA A 28 -11.10 -7.01 8.37
C ALA A 28 -11.19 -7.87 7.10
N THR A 29 -10.25 -7.71 6.15
CA THR A 29 -10.19 -8.62 4.99
C THR A 29 -9.73 -10.01 5.38
N VAL A 30 -8.73 -10.13 6.27
CA VAL A 30 -8.26 -11.44 6.76
C VAL A 30 -9.36 -12.20 7.51
N LYS A 31 -10.18 -11.52 8.32
CA LYS A 31 -11.30 -12.14 9.07
C LYS A 31 -12.48 -12.63 8.21
N ARG A 32 -12.56 -12.23 6.94
CA ARG A 32 -13.70 -12.56 6.06
C ARG A 32 -13.53 -13.87 5.29
N TYR A 33 -12.34 -14.47 5.33
CA TYR A 33 -12.01 -15.70 4.62
C TYR A 33 -11.59 -16.78 5.63
N HIS A 34 -12.27 -17.93 5.59
CA HIS A 34 -11.76 -19.14 6.22
C HIS A 34 -10.65 -19.72 5.33
N TYR A 35 -9.53 -20.11 5.92
CA TYR A 35 -8.44 -20.76 5.22
C TYR A 35 -8.34 -22.20 5.72
N ASP A 36 -8.40 -23.15 4.80
CA ASP A 36 -8.30 -24.57 5.15
C ASP A 36 -6.84 -24.98 5.33
N SER A 37 -5.90 -24.20 4.78
CA SER A 37 -4.46 -24.41 4.95
C SER A 37 -3.68 -23.09 5.02
N HIS A 38 -2.49 -23.15 5.64
CA HIS A 38 -1.55 -22.03 5.64
C HIS A 38 -1.11 -21.61 4.24
N ASP A 39 -1.05 -22.54 3.29
CA ASP A 39 -0.67 -22.24 1.91
C ASP A 39 -1.74 -21.40 1.21
N GLN A 40 -3.03 -21.64 1.51
CA GLN A 40 -4.13 -20.83 0.99
C GLN A 40 -4.06 -19.39 1.52
N LEU A 41 -3.75 -19.21 2.81
CA LEU A 41 -3.49 -17.89 3.40
C LEU A 41 -2.29 -17.21 2.72
N ARG A 42 -1.17 -17.92 2.56
CA ARG A 42 0.04 -17.37 1.94
C ARG A 42 -0.20 -16.91 0.51
N ARG A 43 -0.93 -17.70 -0.28
CA ARG A 43 -1.29 -17.35 -1.67
C ARG A 43 -2.25 -16.17 -1.73
N HIS A 44 -3.25 -16.13 -0.85
CA HIS A 44 -4.18 -14.99 -0.80
C HIS A 44 -3.47 -13.68 -0.43
N LEU A 45 -2.57 -13.73 0.56
CA LEU A 45 -1.76 -12.57 0.94
C LEU A 45 -0.83 -12.12 -0.19
N ALA A 46 -0.18 -13.05 -0.90
CA ALA A 46 0.65 -12.72 -2.05
C ALA A 46 -0.15 -11.99 -3.14
N ASN A 47 -1.30 -12.56 -3.53
CA ASN A 47 -2.20 -11.96 -4.52
C ASN A 47 -2.70 -10.58 -4.08
N PHE A 48 -3.02 -10.40 -2.80
CA PHE A 48 -3.48 -9.12 -2.27
C PHE A 48 -2.38 -8.05 -2.35
N VAL A 49 -1.16 -8.42 -1.96
CA VAL A 49 0.01 -7.54 -2.01
C VAL A 49 0.34 -7.18 -3.46
N ASP A 50 0.33 -8.14 -4.38
CA ASP A 50 0.59 -7.91 -5.80
C ASP A 50 -0.48 -7.01 -6.44
N ALA A 51 -1.77 -7.27 -6.16
CA ALA A 51 -2.85 -6.44 -6.66
C ALA A 51 -2.76 -4.99 -6.14
N TYR A 52 -2.32 -4.80 -4.90
CA TYR A 52 -2.11 -3.46 -4.36
C TYR A 52 -0.87 -2.78 -4.96
N ASN A 53 0.24 -3.50 -5.07
CA ASN A 53 1.53 -2.98 -5.51
C ASN A 53 1.55 -2.66 -7.01
N PHE A 54 0.90 -3.48 -7.84
CA PHE A 54 0.92 -3.38 -9.31
C PHE A 54 -0.41 -2.99 -9.94
N GLY A 55 -1.51 -3.01 -9.18
CA GLY A 55 -2.82 -2.69 -9.72
C GLY A 55 -3.01 -1.20 -9.98
N ARG A 56 -3.80 -0.54 -9.13
CA ARG A 56 -4.27 0.82 -9.43
C ARG A 56 -3.19 1.87 -9.17
N ARG A 57 -2.91 2.69 -10.20
CA ARG A 57 -2.13 3.92 -10.06
C ARG A 57 -2.86 4.92 -9.17
N LEU A 58 -2.18 5.44 -8.15
CA LEU A 58 -2.80 6.30 -7.14
C LEU A 58 -2.53 7.77 -7.47
N LYS A 59 -3.59 8.59 -7.53
CA LYS A 59 -3.47 10.04 -7.78
C LYS A 59 -2.61 10.75 -6.74
N THR A 60 -2.65 10.28 -5.49
CA THR A 60 -1.84 10.77 -4.38
C THR A 60 -0.35 10.52 -4.58
N LEU A 61 0.02 9.45 -5.28
CA LEU A 61 1.40 9.12 -5.63
C LEU A 61 1.82 9.73 -6.98
N LYS A 62 1.18 10.83 -7.39
CA LYS A 62 1.38 11.48 -8.70
C LYS A 62 1.13 10.53 -9.88
N GLY A 63 0.16 9.62 -9.70
CA GLY A 63 -0.17 8.62 -10.70
C GLY A 63 0.85 7.48 -10.78
N LEU A 64 1.66 7.24 -9.75
CA LEU A 64 2.50 6.04 -9.65
C LEU A 64 1.75 4.89 -8.96
N THR A 65 2.15 3.65 -9.26
CA THR A 65 1.77 2.52 -8.42
C THR A 65 2.56 2.58 -7.10
N PRO A 66 2.06 1.95 -6.02
CA PRO A 66 2.81 1.87 -4.77
C PRO A 66 4.22 1.30 -4.96
N TYR A 67 4.40 0.29 -5.83
CA TYR A 67 5.71 -0.26 -6.16
C TYR A 67 6.63 0.77 -6.83
N GLU A 68 6.16 1.44 -7.88
CA GLU A 68 6.95 2.45 -8.59
C GLU A 68 7.38 3.59 -7.65
N PHE A 69 6.51 3.99 -6.74
CA PHE A 69 6.82 5.01 -5.74
C PHE A 69 7.91 4.55 -4.77
N ILE A 70 7.83 3.32 -4.25
CA ILE A 70 8.85 2.74 -3.37
C ILE A 70 10.20 2.65 -4.08
N CYS A 71 10.24 2.19 -5.33
CA CYS A 71 11.46 2.14 -6.13
C CYS A 71 12.07 3.53 -6.33
N LYS A 72 11.24 4.55 -6.61
CA LYS A 72 11.70 5.93 -6.73
C LYS A 72 12.27 6.47 -5.42
N CYS A 73 11.59 6.22 -4.30
CA CYS A 73 12.06 6.62 -2.97
C CYS A 73 13.35 5.89 -2.59
N TRP A 74 13.50 4.62 -2.96
CA TRP A 74 14.74 3.87 -2.74
C TRP A 74 15.91 4.45 -3.53
N THR A 75 15.72 4.82 -4.80
CA THR A 75 16.77 5.46 -5.60
C THR A 75 17.18 6.82 -5.03
N SER A 76 16.24 7.60 -4.51
CA SER A 76 16.52 8.91 -3.92
C SER A 76 17.13 8.82 -2.52
N GLU A 77 16.65 7.90 -1.67
CA GLU A 77 17.04 7.80 -0.26
C GLU A 77 17.16 6.34 0.19
N PRO A 78 18.19 5.61 -0.29
CA PRO A 78 18.33 4.19 0.00
C PRO A 78 18.57 3.91 1.49
N LYS A 79 19.16 4.87 2.24
CA LYS A 79 19.42 4.73 3.67
C LYS A 79 18.13 4.57 4.51
N ARG A 80 16.96 4.93 3.98
CA ARG A 80 15.67 4.79 4.67
C ARG A 80 15.12 3.37 4.65
N PHE A 81 15.62 2.48 3.79
CA PHE A 81 15.14 1.11 3.73
C PHE A 81 16.24 0.12 4.11
N LYS A 82 15.82 -0.95 4.77
CA LYS A 82 16.73 -2.03 5.19
C LYS A 82 17.00 -3.05 4.07
N LEU A 83 16.13 -3.09 3.06
CA LEU A 83 16.13 -4.09 2.00
C LEU A 83 15.95 -3.43 0.65
N ASN A 84 16.65 -3.96 -0.36
CA ASN A 84 16.51 -3.51 -1.73
C ASN A 84 15.18 -4.00 -2.33
N PRO A 85 14.25 -3.10 -2.72
CA PRO A 85 12.97 -3.49 -3.30
C PRO A 85 13.13 -4.27 -4.62
N PHE A 86 14.19 -4.03 -5.40
CA PHE A 86 14.44 -4.71 -6.68
C PHE A 86 14.83 -6.19 -6.53
N GLN A 87 15.33 -6.62 -5.37
CA GLN A 87 15.80 -8.00 -5.16
C GLN A 87 14.74 -8.91 -4.53
N LYS A 88 13.70 -8.35 -3.89
CA LYS A 88 12.74 -9.12 -3.08
C LYS A 88 11.35 -9.24 -3.68
N MET A 89 11.05 -8.47 -4.73
CA MET A 89 9.78 -8.59 -5.44
C MET A 89 10.04 -9.28 -6.78
N PRO A 90 9.74 -10.58 -6.91
CA PRO A 90 9.54 -11.13 -8.24
C PRO A 90 8.42 -10.29 -8.88
N GLY A 91 8.63 -9.84 -10.11
CA GLY A 91 7.57 -9.20 -10.89
C GLY A 91 6.34 -10.12 -10.95
N PRO A 92 5.17 -9.60 -11.38
CA PRO A 92 3.91 -10.35 -11.37
C PRO A 92 4.12 -11.75 -11.94
N ASN A 93 4.05 -12.76 -11.07
CA ASN A 93 4.18 -14.14 -11.49
C ASN A 93 2.94 -14.46 -12.33
N THR A 94 3.19 -14.78 -13.60
CA THR A 94 2.20 -15.39 -14.49
C THR A 94 1.90 -16.80 -14.00
#